data_AF-A0A0W8FDA1-F1
#
_entry.id   AF-A0A0W8FDA1-F1
#
_cell.length_a   1.000
_cell.length_b   1.000
_cell.length_c   1.000
_cell.angle_alpha   90.00
_cell.angle_beta   90.00
_cell.angle_gamma   90.00
#
_symmetry.space_group_name_H-M   'P 1'
#
loop_
_entity.id
_entity.type
_entity.pdbx_description
1 polymer ?
#
loop_
_entity_poly.entity_id
_entity_poly.type
_entity_poly.pdbx_seq_one_letter_code
_entity_poly.pdbx_strand_id
1 'polypeptide(L)' 'MWQWFEIPAEKCPRISPEFLAEEQRTNPWFEQEYHCVFMDAEGSIFSTDLFRSLSNPAISALKM' A
#
# COMPACT_ATOMS: atom_id res chain seq x y z
N MET A 1 -23.74 11.43 0.80
CA MET A 1 -23.36 10.02 0.59
C MET A 1 -21.90 10.01 0.14
N TRP A 2 -21.03 9.23 0.78
CA TRP A 2 -19.61 9.18 0.42
C TRP A 2 -19.39 8.27 -0.79
N GLN A 3 -18.45 8.65 -1.66
CA GLN A 3 -18.02 7.87 -2.81
C GLN A 3 -16.51 7.68 -2.74
N TRP A 4 -16.07 6.47 -3.09
CA TRP A 4 -14.67 6.07 -3.08
C TRP A 4 -14.22 5.77 -4.50
N PHE A 5 -13.00 6.19 -4.82
CA PHE A 5 -12.42 6.02 -6.15
C PHE A 5 -10.99 5.53 -6.02
N GLU A 6 -10.61 4.64 -6.93
CA GLU A 6 -9.26 4.09 -7.04
C GLU A 6 -8.81 4.18 -8.51
N ILE A 7 -7.78 4.99 -8.73
CA ILE A 7 -7.26 5.34 -10.04
C ILE A 7 -5.77 4.98 -10.07
N PRO A 8 -5.41 3.71 -10.31
CA PRO A 8 -4.02 3.33 -10.52
C PRO A 8 -3.48 3.99 -11.80
N ALA A 9 -2.16 4.03 -11.93
CA ALA A 9 -1.48 4.81 -12.94
C ALA A 9 -1.88 4.46 -14.38
N GLU A 10 -2.24 3.21 -14.67
CA GLU A 10 -2.70 2.77 -16.00
C GLU A 10 -4.02 3.41 -16.43
N LYS A 11 -4.81 3.93 -15.47
CA LYS A 11 -6.04 4.69 -15.76
C LYS A 11 -5.75 6.19 -16.01
N CYS A 12 -4.51 6.65 -15.83
CA CYS A 12 -4.11 8.03 -16.07
C CYS A 12 -3.50 8.18 -17.47
N PRO A 13 -4.20 8.75 -18.46
CA PRO A 13 -3.72 8.84 -19.84
C PRO A 13 -2.51 9.78 -20.02
N ARG A 14 -2.12 10.51 -18.96
CA ARG A 14 -0.93 11.37 -18.95
C ARG A 14 0.34 10.63 -18.59
N ILE A 15 0.23 9.39 -18.10
CA ILE A 15 1.36 8.55 -17.75
C ILE A 15 1.54 7.55 -18.89
N SER A 16 2.72 7.56 -19.52
CA SER A 16 2.98 6.65 -20.62
C SER A 16 3.35 5.25 -20.10
N PRO A 17 3.04 4.18 -20.85
CA PRO A 17 3.45 2.83 -20.49
C PRO A 17 4.98 2.68 -20.36
N GLU A 18 5.74 3.39 -21.18
CA GLU A 18 7.21 3.35 -21.20
C GLU A 18 7.79 3.98 -19.92
N PHE A 19 7.21 5.07 -19.46
CA PHE A 19 7.58 5.69 -18.19
C PHE A 19 7.29 4.73 -17.02
N LEU A 20 6.09 4.13 -16.98
CA LEU A 20 5.74 3.18 -15.92
C LEU A 20 6.64 1.95 -15.89
N ALA A 21 7.04 1.44 -17.06
CA ALA A 21 7.95 0.30 -17.14
C ALA A 21 9.34 0.62 -16.56
N GLU A 22 9.84 1.85 -16.77
CA GLU A 22 11.12 2.28 -16.20
C GLU A 22 11.02 2.54 -14.68
N GLU A 23 9.93 3.15 -14.23
CA GLU A 23 9.64 3.34 -12.81
C GLU A 23 9.57 1.99 -12.10
N GLN A 24 8.84 1.01 -12.63
CA GLN A 24 8.75 -0.33 -12.06
C GLN A 24 10.12 -1.01 -11.89
N ARG A 25 11.06 -0.73 -12.79
CA ARG A 25 12.40 -1.33 -12.79
C ARG A 25 13.33 -0.67 -11.78
N THR A 26 13.12 0.60 -11.45
CA THR A 26 14.11 1.42 -10.75
C THR A 26 13.63 1.99 -9.42
N ASN A 27 12.32 2.12 -9.24
CA ASN A 27 11.69 2.72 -8.09
C ASN A 27 11.22 1.64 -7.09
N PRO A 28 11.85 1.51 -5.91
CA PRO A 28 11.46 0.51 -4.92
C PRO A 28 10.08 0.77 -4.30
N TRP A 29 9.50 1.96 -4.49
CA TRP A 29 8.19 2.35 -3.99
C TRP A 29 7.11 2.38 -5.08
N PHE A 30 7.38 1.79 -6.26
CA PHE A 30 6.49 1.81 -7.42
C PHE A 30 5.01 1.53 -7.09
N GLU A 31 4.74 0.45 -6.35
CA GLU A 31 3.36 0.07 -5.99
C GLU A 31 2.66 1.12 -5.10
N GLN A 32 3.42 1.77 -4.21
CA GLN A 32 2.88 2.80 -3.33
C GLN A 32 2.55 4.08 -4.10
N GLU A 33 3.40 4.44 -5.06
CA GLU A 33 3.28 5.68 -5.81
C GLU A 33 2.29 5.59 -6.97
N TYR A 34 2.21 4.43 -7.63
CA TYR A 34 1.46 4.26 -8.88
C TYR A 34 0.21 3.37 -8.75
N HIS A 35 0.11 2.51 -7.72
CA HIS A 35 -1.00 1.55 -7.57
C HIS A 35 -1.89 1.79 -6.36
N CYS A 36 -1.75 2.93 -5.69
CA CYS A 36 -2.56 3.28 -4.51
C CYS A 36 -2.42 2.25 -3.37
N VAL A 37 -1.28 1.56 -3.29
CA VAL A 37 -1.02 0.53 -2.28
C VAL A 37 -0.41 1.17 -1.03
N PHE A 38 -1.04 0.95 0.12
CA PHE A 38 -0.49 1.33 1.41
C PHE A 38 0.25 0.14 2.01
N MET A 39 1.57 0.25 2.13
CA MET A 39 2.44 -0.80 2.67
C MET A 39 3.00 -0.39 4.04
N ASP A 40 3.58 -1.37 4.74
CA ASP A 40 4.31 -1.11 5.98
C ASP A 40 5.52 -0.21 5.71
N ALA A 41 5.82 0.66 6.67
CA ALA A 41 6.99 1.52 6.59
C ALA A 41 8.29 0.70 6.58
N GLU A 42 9.26 1.15 5.79
CA GLU A 42 10.59 0.52 5.76
C GLU A 42 11.22 0.55 7.16
N GLY A 43 11.74 -0.60 7.60
CA GLY A 43 12.30 -0.77 8.94
C GLY A 43 11.26 -0.99 10.05
N SER A 44 9.97 -1.10 9.72
CA SER A 44 8.97 -1.50 10.71
C SER A 44 9.24 -2.91 11.24
N ILE A 45 9.29 -3.04 12.56
CA ILE A 45 9.50 -4.33 13.25
C ILE A 45 8.18 -5.14 13.31
N PHE A 46 7.06 -4.44 13.27
CA PHE A 46 5.72 -5.02 13.41
C PHE A 46 4.86 -4.65 12.21
N SER A 47 4.08 -5.61 11.71
CA SER A 47 3.20 -5.35 10.57
C SER A 47 1.96 -4.55 10.95
N THR A 48 1.41 -3.80 10.00
CA THR A 48 0.12 -3.12 10.18
C THR A 48 -0.98 -4.12 10.55
N ASP A 49 -0.95 -5.32 10.00
CA ASP A 49 -1.94 -6.35 10.31
C ASP A 49 -1.84 -6.88 11.74
N LEU A 50 -0.64 -6.95 12.33
CA LEU A 50 -0.48 -7.24 13.75
C LEU A 50 -1.19 -6.16 14.59
N PHE A 51 -0.97 -4.88 14.32
CA PHE A 51 -1.66 -3.80 15.03
C PHE A 51 -3.18 -3.85 14.85
N ARG A 52 -3.66 -4.12 13.63
CA ARG A 52 -5.09 -4.33 13.37
C ARG A 52 -5.65 -5.47 14.21
N SER A 53 -4.94 -6.58 14.34
CA SER A 53 -5.39 -7.70 15.18
C SER A 53 -5.52 -7.32 16.67
N LEU A 54 -4.60 -6.48 17.19
CA LEU A 54 -4.61 -6.00 18.57
C LEU A 54 -5.76 -5.03 18.87
N SER A 55 -6.35 -4.41 17.85
CA SER A 55 -7.51 -3.53 18.01
C SER A 55 -8.80 -4.28 18.37
N ASN A 56 -8.79 -5.62 18.35
CA ASN A 56 -9.84 -6.46 18.90
C ASN A 56 -9.47 -6.97 20.30
N PRO A 57 -10.06 -6.43 21.38
CA PRO A 57 -9.76 -6.86 22.75
C PRO A 57 -10.10 -8.33 23.05
N ALA A 58 -10.93 -9.00 22.22
CA ALA A 58 -11.23 -10.43 22.35
C ALA A 58 -10.16 -11.34 21.72
N ILE A 59 -9.25 -10.79 20.89
CA ILE A 59 -8.22 -11.54 20.16
C ILE A 59 -6.87 -10.81 20.33
N SER A 60 -6.40 -10.68 21.56
CA SER A 60 -5.02 -10.24 21.78
C SER A 60 -4.06 -11.40 21.45
N ALA A 61 -3.18 -11.19 20.46
CA ALA A 61 -2.07 -12.10 20.16
C ALA A 61 -0.96 -12.06 21.23
N LEU A 62 -0.94 -11.01 22.06
CA LEU A 62 -0.21 -10.99 23.33
C LEU A 62 -1.03 -11.77 24.37
N LYS A 63 -0.92 -13.10 24.32
CA LYS A 63 -1.08 -13.93 25.53
C LYS A 63 0.31 -14.08 26.14
N MET A 64 0.57 -13.34 27.21
CA MET A 64 1.51 -13.81 28.23
C MET A 64 0.80 -14.84 29.10
#